data_AF-A0A838KAC9-F1
#
_entry.id   AF-A0A838KAC9-F1
#
_cell.length_a   1.000
_cell.length_b   1.000
_cell.length_c   1.000
_cell.angle_alpha   90.00
_cell.angle_beta   90.00
_cell.angle_gamma   90.00
#
_symmetry.space_group_name_H-M   'P 1'
#
loop_
_entity.id
_entity.type
_entity.pdbx_description
1 polymer ?
#
loop_
_entity_poly.entity_id
_entity_poly.type
_entity_poly.pdbx_seq_one_letter_code
_entity_poly.pdbx_strand_id
1 'polypeptide(L)'
;MGKYVDAGDLDLDSEVVRRKDGSRITEEQAAEQGKRIARRGRPSLTGKAETSPQIGVRLSSDLNERLKARAAREGKKPSEVVREALEHYV
;
A
#
# COMPACT_ATOMS: atom_id res chain seq x y z
N MET A 1 -10.13 -16.82 -6.52
CA MET A 1 -9.87 -15.37 -6.40
C MET A 1 -11.10 -14.64 -6.95
N GLY A 2 -11.84 -13.88 -6.14
CA GLY A 2 -13.01 -13.14 -6.66
C GLY A 2 -12.52 -11.94 -7.48
N LYS A 3 -13.11 -11.69 -8.65
CA LYS A 3 -12.88 -10.43 -9.37
C LYS A 3 -13.49 -9.29 -8.55
N TYR A 4 -12.69 -8.29 -8.21
CA TYR A 4 -13.19 -7.06 -7.61
C TYR A 4 -13.54 -6.09 -8.75
N VAL A 5 -14.74 -5.51 -8.68
CA VAL A 5 -15.19 -4.44 -9.56
C VAL A 5 -15.39 -3.21 -8.69
N ASP A 6 -14.84 -2.09 -9.13
CA ASP A 6 -15.12 -0.79 -8.51
C ASP A 6 -16.51 -0.36 -8.96
N ALA A 7 -17.44 -0.29 -8.02
CA ALA A 7 -18.83 0.06 -8.28
C ALA A 7 -19.10 1.56 -8.08
N GLY A 8 -18.08 2.35 -7.75
CA GLY A 8 -18.25 3.75 -7.39
C GLY A 8 -18.76 3.93 -5.96
N ASP A 9 -19.29 5.12 -5.68
CA ASP A 9 -19.88 5.47 -4.39
C ASP A 9 -21.29 4.87 -4.32
N LEU A 10 -21.54 4.01 -3.33
CA LEU A 10 -22.79 3.29 -3.15
C LEU A 10 -23.43 3.71 -1.84
N ASP A 11 -24.70 4.12 -1.89
CA ASP A 11 -25.52 4.38 -0.70
C ASP A 11 -26.19 3.06 -0.26
N LEU A 12 -25.75 2.45 0.84
CA LEU A 12 -26.24 1.13 1.27
C LEU A 12 -27.65 1.15 1.89
N ASP A 13 -28.18 2.34 2.17
CA ASP A 13 -29.56 2.50 2.62
C ASP A 13 -30.52 2.44 1.42
N SER A 14 -30.12 3.01 0.29
CA SER A 14 -30.88 3.01 -0.97
C SER A 14 -30.63 1.76 -1.83
N GLU A 15 -29.39 1.25 -1.85
CA GLU A 15 -28.95 0.17 -2.72
C GLU A 15 -28.69 -1.13 -1.95
N VAL A 16 -29.16 -2.26 -2.48
CA VAL A 16 -29.02 -3.57 -1.83
C VAL A 16 -27.76 -4.29 -2.31
N VAL A 17 -26.69 -4.15 -1.53
CA VAL A 17 -25.44 -4.90 -1.74
C VAL A 17 -25.40 -6.14 -0.84
N ARG A 18 -24.98 -7.29 -1.40
CA ARG A 18 -24.89 -8.56 -0.67
C ARG A 18 -23.47 -9.10 -0.63
N ARG A 19 -23.12 -9.74 0.49
CA ARG A 19 -21.89 -10.52 0.62
C ARG A 19 -21.99 -11.82 -0.18
N LYS A 20 -20.86 -12.52 -0.29
CA LYS A 20 -20.77 -13.84 -0.95
C LYS A 20 -21.65 -14.91 -0.30
N ASP A 21 -21.95 -14.77 0.99
CA ASP A 21 -22.84 -15.66 1.73
C ASP A 21 -24.33 -15.30 1.56
N GLY A 22 -24.65 -14.26 0.77
CA GLY A 22 -26.02 -13.79 0.53
C GLY A 22 -26.55 -12.79 1.56
N SER A 23 -25.81 -12.50 2.64
CA SER A 23 -26.22 -11.52 3.65
C SER A 23 -26.18 -10.08 3.11
N ARG A 24 -27.16 -9.25 3.50
CA ARG A 24 -27.21 -7.82 3.14
C ARG A 24 -26.15 -7.05 3.93
N ILE A 25 -25.42 -6.18 3.23
CA ILE A 25 -24.53 -5.19 3.84
C ILE A 25 -25.36 -3.94 4.14
N THR A 26 -25.23 -3.41 5.35
CA THR A 26 -25.87 -2.15 5.78
C THR A 26 -24.81 -1.10 6.07
N GLU A 27 -25.20 0.18 6.08
CA GLU A 27 -24.30 1.29 6.41
C GLU A 27 -23.61 1.10 7.77
N GLU A 28 -24.37 0.72 8.80
CA GLU A 28 -23.81 0.48 10.13
C GLU A 28 -22.71 -0.59 10.13
N GLN A 29 -22.91 -1.69 9.40
CA GLN A 29 -21.92 -2.77 9.28
C GLN A 29 -20.70 -2.33 8.48
N ALA A 30 -20.90 -1.56 7.40
CA ALA A 30 -19.83 -1.01 6.59
C ALA A 30 -18.98 -0.02 7.42
N ALA A 31 -19.63 0.86 8.18
CA ALA A 31 -18.99 1.81 9.07
C ALA A 31 -18.19 1.12 10.20
N GLU A 32 -18.76 0.12 10.87
CA GLU A 32 -18.04 -0.65 11.89
C GLU A 32 -16.84 -1.41 11.32
N GLN A 33 -16.99 -2.00 10.13
CA GLN A 33 -15.89 -2.64 9.43
C GLN A 33 -14.81 -1.62 9.02
N GLY A 34 -15.21 -0.44 8.54
CA GLY A 34 -14.36 0.69 8.24
C GLY A 34 -13.57 1.15 9.47
N LYS A 35 -14.22 1.31 10.63
CA LYS A 35 -13.56 1.65 11.90
C LYS A 35 -12.56 0.56 12.34
N ARG A 36 -12.91 -0.72 12.21
CA ARG A 36 -12.00 -1.83 12.54
C ARG A 36 -10.76 -1.84 11.65
N ILE A 37 -10.92 -1.54 10.37
CA ILE A 37 -9.80 -1.42 9.41
C ILE A 37 -9.00 -0.14 9.68
N ALA A 38 -9.65 1.00 9.92
CA ALA A 38 -9.01 2.28 10.20
C ALA A 38 -8.23 2.31 11.53
N ARG A 39 -8.70 1.58 12.55
CA ARG A 39 -7.94 1.33 13.80
C ARG A 39 -6.59 0.65 13.55
N ARG A 40 -6.42 0.05 12.38
CA ARG A 40 -5.16 -0.46 11.85
C ARG A 40 -4.68 0.53 10.77
N GLY A 41 -4.23 1.70 11.20
CA GLY A 41 -3.70 2.73 10.29
C GLY A 41 -2.63 2.15 9.35
N ARG A 42 -2.32 2.86 8.24
CA ARG A 42 -1.32 2.40 7.25
C ARG A 42 -0.05 1.94 7.97
N PRO A 43 0.30 0.64 7.92
CA PRO A 43 1.44 0.13 8.67
C PRO A 43 2.71 0.86 8.26
N SER A 44 3.54 1.20 9.24
CA SER A 44 4.93 1.56 8.95
C SER A 44 5.64 0.34 8.38
N LEU A 45 6.76 0.57 7.68
CA LEU A 45 7.59 -0.52 7.15
C LEU A 45 8.13 -1.48 8.23
N THR A 46 8.08 -1.07 9.51
CA THR A 46 8.55 -1.84 10.68
C THR A 46 7.42 -2.29 11.63
N GLY A 47 6.16 -1.94 11.36
CA GLY A 47 5.02 -2.24 12.23
C GLY A 47 4.90 -1.40 13.51
N LYS A 48 5.85 -0.50 13.81
CA LYS A 48 5.74 0.50 14.89
C LYS A 48 5.36 1.87 14.33
N ALA A 49 4.47 2.62 15.00
CA ALA A 49 4.07 3.95 14.58
C ALA A 49 5.20 4.98 14.77
N GLU A 50 6.24 4.90 13.94
CA GLU A 50 7.42 5.77 13.96
C GLU A 50 7.76 6.20 12.53
N THR A 51 8.10 7.48 12.34
CA THR A 51 8.56 8.00 11.05
C THR A 51 9.88 7.33 10.69
N SER A 52 9.94 6.67 9.54
CA SER A 52 11.18 6.04 9.08
C SER A 52 12.28 7.10 8.90
N PRO A 53 13.51 6.85 9.39
CA PRO A 53 14.65 7.72 9.13
C PRO A 53 14.86 7.91 7.62
N GLN A 54 15.16 9.14 7.20
CA GLN A 54 15.40 9.47 5.79
C GLN A 54 16.82 9.99 5.62
N ILE A 55 17.48 9.53 4.56
CA ILE A 55 18.77 10.06 4.12
C ILE A 55 18.67 10.53 2.67
N GLY A 56 19.22 11.71 2.38
CA GLY A 56 19.37 12.24 1.03
C GLY A 56 20.83 12.23 0.63
N VAL A 57 21.20 11.48 -0.40
CA VAL A 57 22.58 11.35 -0.87
C VAL A 57 22.69 11.86 -2.30
N ARG A 58 23.75 12.63 -2.60
CA ARG A 58 24.05 13.08 -3.95
C ARG A 58 24.67 11.94 -4.75
N LEU A 59 24.13 11.69 -5.95
CA LEU A 59 24.64 10.68 -6.87
C LEU A 59 25.19 11.37 -8.13
N SER A 60 26.19 10.77 -8.76
CA SER A 60 26.56 11.15 -10.13
C SER A 60 25.40 10.81 -11.10
N SER A 61 25.35 11.49 -12.25
CA SER A 61 24.31 11.21 -13.27
C SER A 61 24.34 9.74 -13.71
N ASP A 62 25.54 9.23 -14.01
CA ASP A 62 25.76 7.82 -14.40
C ASP A 62 25.21 6.85 -13.35
N LEU A 63 25.51 7.07 -12.07
CA LEU A 63 25.06 6.18 -11.00
C LEU A 63 23.53 6.21 -10.85
N ASN A 64 22.92 7.39 -10.98
CA ASN A 64 21.46 7.53 -10.94
C ASN A 64 20.78 6.83 -12.12
N GLU A 65 21.35 6.91 -13.33
CA GLU A 65 20.84 6.23 -14.51
C GLU A 65 20.93 4.70 -14.38
N ARG A 66 22.08 4.19 -13.92
CA ARG A 66 22.28 2.77 -13.64
C ARG A 66 21.34 2.24 -12.57
N LEU A 67 21.08 3.04 -11.52
CA LEU A 67 20.11 2.71 -10.48
C LEU A 67 18.70 2.58 -11.07
N LYS A 68 18.26 3.56 -11.88
CA LYS A 68 16.94 3.53 -12.54
C LYS A 68 16.79 2.34 -13.48
N ALA A 69 17.81 2.05 -14.29
CA ALA A 69 17.81 0.91 -15.21
C ALA A 69 17.72 -0.43 -14.46
N ARG A 70 18.47 -0.57 -13.36
CA ARG A 70 18.40 -1.76 -12.50
C ARG A 70 17.02 -1.91 -11.86
N ALA A 71 16.48 -0.84 -11.29
CA ALA A 71 15.16 -0.83 -10.68
C ALA A 71 14.06 -1.23 -11.68
N ALA A 72 14.10 -0.69 -12.90
CA ALA A 72 13.17 -1.04 -13.97
C ALA A 72 13.27 -2.53 -14.37
N ARG A 73 14.49 -3.06 -14.52
CA ARG A 73 14.73 -4.48 -14.84
C ARG A 73 14.19 -5.43 -13.76
N GLU A 74 14.30 -5.03 -12.50
CA GLU A 74 13.84 -5.83 -11.35
C GLU A 74 12.37 -5.56 -10.97
N GLY A 75 11.68 -4.62 -11.63
CA GLY A 75 10.32 -4.23 -11.27
C GLY A 75 10.20 -3.55 -9.90
N LYS A 76 11.30 -2.96 -9.39
CA LYS A 76 11.41 -2.34 -8.07
C LYS A 76 11.46 -0.81 -8.18
N LYS A 77 11.24 -0.12 -7.07
CA LYS A 77 11.54 1.32 -6.95
C LYS A 77 13.04 1.53 -6.72
N PRO A 78 13.62 2.65 -7.20
CA PRO A 78 15.01 3.00 -6.91
C PRO A 78 15.35 2.99 -5.41
N SER A 79 14.43 3.44 -4.55
CA SER A 79 14.61 3.42 -3.09
C SER A 79 14.70 2.01 -2.50
N GLU A 80 14.06 1.02 -3.11
CA GLU A 80 14.14 -0.38 -2.66
C GLU A 80 15.49 -0.97 -3.01
N VAL A 81 15.98 -0.73 -4.23
CA VAL A 81 17.32 -1.13 -4.65
C VAL A 81 18.40 -0.48 -3.79
N VAL A 82 18.26 0.82 -3.46
CA VAL A 82 19.18 1.50 -2.54
C VAL A 82 19.15 0.90 -1.15
N ARG A 83 17.96 0.59 -0.61
CA ARG A 83 17.81 -0.04 0.70
C ARG A 83 18.47 -1.41 0.74
N GLU A 84 18.17 -2.28 -0.22
CA GLU A 84 18.77 -3.62 -0.32
C GLU A 84 20.29 -3.53 -0.45
N ALA A 85 20.79 -2.61 -1.27
CA ALA A 85 22.24 -2.40 -1.43
C ALA A 85 22.89 -1.95 -0.12
N LEU A 86 22.25 -1.05 0.63
CA LEU A 86 22.74 -0.62 1.95
C LEU A 86 22.70 -1.76 2.97
N GLU A 87 21.62 -2.52 3.05
CA GLU A 87 21.49 -3.70 3.93
C GLU A 87 22.53 -4.78 3.65
N HIS A 88 22.95 -4.94 2.39
CA HIS A 88 24.03 -5.85 2.02
C HIS A 88 25.44 -5.30 2.25
N TYR A 89 25.59 -3.98 2.32
CA TYR A 89 26.89 -3.32 2.41
C TYR A 89 27.33 -3.09 3.86
N VAL A 90 26.38 -2.81 4.76
CA VAL A 90 26.61 -2.56 6.20
C VAL A 90 26.52 -3.84 7.02
#